data_AF-A0A6P8ZJP4-F1
#
_entry.id   AF-A0A6P8ZJP4-F1
#
_cell.length_a   1.000
_cell.length_b   1.000
_cell.length_c   1.000
_cell.angle_alpha   90.00
_cell.angle_beta   90.00
_cell.angle_gamma   90.00
#
_symmetry.space_group_name_H-M   'P 1'
#
loop_
_entity.id
_entity.type
_entity.pdbx_description
1 polymer ?
#
loop_
_entity_poly.entity_id
_entity_poly.type
_entity_poly.pdbx_seq_one_letter_code
_entity_poly.pdbx_strand_id
1 'polypeptide(L)'
;MIEKSLDLVGDEGEPLRRQGSLRKVLPPNPSSEGPLSLSAKMIDRPTVATRNVNRAYSSYLQEYSIISEYGMVREQSIPGVYVIPSAQSSLLWFGVLFVRKGVYQGGVFRFTLLIPENFPDTKSPPRITFQSAMFHPQVDLKSGEMNVKRDFPEWRKGLHLWQVLEFMRTAFYILDTKEPVNEECSEIYKNNPELFTEKVKLCVKNSQDHLYDPPPVDDPHYLRFDPYDREKHEPVRESILNPKESNRPTHSLGLSWVQPGSLEPFSKTT
;
A
#
# COMPACT_ATOMS: atom_id res chain seq x y z
N MET A 1 -49.84 60.68 2.35
CA MET A 1 -50.88 60.07 3.21
C MET A 1 -50.57 58.58 3.25
N ILE A 2 -50.10 58.09 4.40
CA ILE A 2 -50.22 56.71 4.93
C ILE A 2 -49.39 55.63 4.17
N GLU A 3 -48.51 54.81 4.76
CA GLU A 3 -47.94 54.65 6.11
C GLU A 3 -46.66 53.80 6.01
N LYS A 4 -45.89 53.81 7.11
CA LYS A 4 -44.54 53.25 7.35
C LYS A 4 -44.43 51.72 7.28
N SER A 5 -43.23 51.23 6.96
CA SER A 5 -42.46 50.40 7.89
C SER A 5 -40.96 50.49 7.59
N LEU A 6 -40.17 50.84 8.61
CA LEU A 6 -38.71 50.63 8.66
C LEU A 6 -38.42 49.13 8.84
N ASP A 7 -37.24 48.68 8.41
CA ASP A 7 -36.26 47.86 9.15
C ASP A 7 -35.05 47.61 8.22
N LEU A 8 -33.91 48.27 8.45
CA LEU A 8 -32.73 47.84 9.21
C LEU A 8 -31.89 46.74 8.55
N VAL A 9 -30.64 47.12 8.27
CA VAL A 9 -29.54 46.38 7.66
C VAL A 9 -29.12 45.18 8.52
N GLY A 10 -28.88 44.03 7.88
CA GLY A 10 -28.20 42.87 8.46
C GLY A 10 -27.46 42.10 7.36
N ASP A 11 -26.15 42.33 7.30
CA ASP A 11 -25.17 41.57 6.53
C ASP A 11 -24.96 40.20 7.21
N GLU A 12 -25.38 39.10 6.59
CA GLU A 12 -25.03 37.75 7.01
C GLU A 12 -24.61 36.89 5.80
N GLY A 13 -23.32 37.00 5.46
CA GLY A 13 -22.42 35.85 5.35
C GLY A 13 -22.68 34.82 4.25
N GLU A 14 -22.14 35.08 3.06
CA GLU A 14 -21.84 34.04 2.08
C GLU A 14 -21.04 32.88 2.71
N PRO A 15 -21.37 31.60 2.46
CA PRO A 15 -20.59 30.49 2.96
C PRO A 15 -19.21 30.48 2.27
N LEU A 16 -18.17 30.80 3.04
CA LEU A 16 -16.77 30.77 2.63
C LEU A 16 -16.41 29.43 1.96
N ARG A 17 -16.44 29.37 0.63
CA ARG A 17 -15.79 28.31 -0.14
C ARG A 17 -14.27 28.49 -0.03
N ARG A 18 -13.65 27.79 0.91
CA ARG A 18 -12.18 27.69 0.96
C ARG A 18 -11.68 26.80 -0.18
N GLN A 19 -10.96 27.41 -1.12
CA GLN A 19 -10.03 26.69 -1.99
C GLN A 19 -8.79 26.31 -1.17
N GLY A 20 -8.64 25.03 -0.82
CA GLY A 20 -7.41 24.51 -0.23
C GLY A 20 -7.53 23.12 0.39
N SER A 21 -6.53 22.27 0.09
CA SER A 21 -6.23 20.94 0.61
C SER A 21 -7.27 19.83 0.33
N LEU A 22 -6.88 18.87 -0.52
CA LEU A 22 -7.60 17.62 -0.83
C LEU A 22 -7.66 16.62 0.34
N ARG A 23 -7.50 17.05 1.60
CA ARG A 23 -7.71 16.16 2.74
C ARG A 23 -9.21 15.91 2.86
N LYS A 24 -9.64 14.66 2.64
CA LYS A 24 -11.00 14.21 2.98
C LYS A 24 -11.30 14.67 4.41
N VAL A 25 -12.27 15.56 4.56
CA VAL A 25 -12.72 16.05 5.86
C VAL A 25 -13.43 14.89 6.54
N LEU A 26 -13.05 14.59 7.79
CA LEU A 26 -13.75 13.58 8.59
C LEU A 26 -15.23 13.96 8.67
N PRO A 27 -16.16 12.99 8.54
CA PRO A 27 -17.57 13.28 8.63
C PRO A 27 -17.87 13.88 10.02
N PRO A 28 -18.78 14.87 10.08
CA PRO A 28 -19.19 15.47 11.34
C PRO A 28 -19.67 14.37 12.28
N ASN A 29 -19.24 14.44 13.54
CA ASN A 29 -19.65 13.47 14.55
C ASN A 29 -21.19 13.46 14.62
N PRO A 30 -21.85 12.30 14.41
CA PRO A 30 -23.32 12.22 14.40
C PRO A 30 -23.96 12.60 15.75
N SER A 31 -23.17 12.69 16.82
CA SER A 31 -23.56 13.30 18.09
C SER A 31 -22.97 14.70 18.20
N SER A 32 -23.73 15.72 17.79
CA SER A 32 -23.40 17.14 17.97
C SER A 32 -23.60 17.58 19.43
N GLU A 33 -22.76 17.10 20.35
CA GLU A 33 -22.59 17.78 21.63
C GLU A 33 -21.12 18.14 21.82
N GLY A 34 -20.88 19.43 22.09
CA GLY A 34 -19.54 20.02 22.19
C GLY A 34 -18.66 19.33 23.24
N PRO A 35 -17.33 19.51 23.15
CA PRO A 35 -16.35 18.76 23.94
C PRO A 35 -16.50 18.93 25.46
N LEU A 36 -17.16 19.99 25.93
CA LEU A 36 -17.43 20.25 27.34
C LEU A 36 -18.61 19.44 27.91
N SER A 37 -19.46 18.84 27.07
CA SER A 37 -20.57 17.96 27.52
C SER A 37 -20.11 16.50 27.76
N LEU A 38 -19.00 16.08 27.14
CA LEU A 38 -18.56 14.69 27.11
C LEU A 38 -18.10 14.14 28.47
N SER A 39 -17.57 14.99 29.35
CA SER A 39 -17.10 14.59 30.69
C SER A 39 -18.24 14.40 31.69
N ALA A 40 -19.40 15.02 31.47
CA ALA A 40 -20.52 14.99 32.43
C ALA A 40 -21.43 13.76 32.29
N LYS A 41 -21.34 13.00 31.18
CA LYS A 41 -22.28 11.91 30.84
C LYS A 41 -21.66 10.50 30.85
N MET A 42 -20.43 10.34 31.38
CA MET A 42 -19.70 9.06 31.35
C MET A 42 -20.29 7.92 32.21
N ILE A 43 -21.36 8.14 32.97
CA ILE A 43 -21.89 7.14 33.91
C ILE A 43 -22.90 6.18 33.27
N ASP A 44 -23.59 6.54 32.17
CA ASP A 44 -24.67 5.71 31.60
C ASP A 44 -24.74 5.73 30.05
N ARG A 45 -23.62 5.45 29.35
CA ARG A 45 -23.66 5.32 27.88
C ARG A 45 -24.02 3.88 27.47
N PRO A 46 -25.14 3.64 26.76
CA PRO A 46 -25.40 2.33 26.16
C PRO A 46 -24.38 2.03 25.05
N THR A 47 -23.84 0.81 25.05
CA THR A 47 -22.82 0.25 24.14
C THR A 47 -23.11 0.47 22.64
N VAL A 48 -24.38 0.74 22.31
CA VAL A 48 -24.90 0.97 20.95
C VAL A 48 -24.44 2.30 20.36
N ALA A 49 -24.35 3.37 21.16
CA ALA A 49 -23.94 4.69 20.65
C ALA A 49 -22.46 4.73 20.26
N THR A 50 -21.59 4.05 21.02
CA THR A 50 -20.16 3.92 20.70
C THR A 50 -19.93 3.05 19.45
N ARG A 51 -20.75 2.00 19.25
CA ARG A 51 -20.72 1.17 18.03
C ARG A 51 -21.07 1.97 16.76
N ASN A 52 -22.05 2.86 16.82
CA ASN A 52 -22.48 3.65 15.67
C ASN A 52 -21.42 4.68 15.25
N VAL A 53 -20.73 5.30 16.20
CA VAL A 53 -19.63 6.23 15.92
C VAL A 53 -18.42 5.48 15.34
N ASN A 54 -18.07 4.32 15.90
CA ASN A 54 -16.98 3.49 15.34
C ASN A 54 -17.28 3.00 13.92
N ARG A 55 -18.54 2.71 13.58
CA ARG A 55 -18.94 2.36 12.21
C ARG A 55 -18.89 3.54 11.24
N ALA A 56 -19.14 4.75 11.70
CA ALA A 56 -19.03 5.95 10.87
C ALA A 56 -17.57 6.28 10.50
N TYR A 57 -16.62 5.93 11.37
CA TYR A 57 -15.19 6.16 11.16
C TYR A 57 -14.41 4.92 10.70
N SER A 58 -15.05 3.75 10.56
CA SER A 58 -14.35 2.49 10.29
C SER A 58 -13.60 2.50 8.96
N SER A 59 -14.17 3.12 7.92
CA SER A 59 -13.50 3.27 6.61
C SER A 59 -12.26 4.15 6.70
N TYR A 60 -12.33 5.26 7.46
CA TYR A 60 -11.19 6.15 7.67
C TYR A 60 -10.07 5.46 8.47
N LEU A 61 -10.42 4.75 9.54
CA LEU A 61 -9.46 3.99 10.35
C LEU A 61 -8.80 2.86 9.54
N GLN A 62 -9.55 2.22 8.65
CA GLN A 62 -9.01 1.25 7.69
C GLN A 62 -8.06 1.93 6.71
N GLU A 63 -8.45 3.04 6.08
CA GLU A 63 -7.56 3.81 5.18
C GLU A 63 -6.26 4.21 5.88
N TYR A 64 -6.31 4.71 7.12
CA TYR A 64 -5.12 5.02 7.91
C TYR A 64 -4.24 3.80 8.17
N SER A 65 -4.86 2.66 8.50
CA SER A 65 -4.15 1.41 8.73
C SER A 65 -3.42 0.95 7.46
N ILE A 66 -4.08 1.00 6.30
CA ILE A 66 -3.50 0.67 4.99
C ILE A 66 -2.36 1.63 4.62
N ILE A 67 -2.52 2.93 4.87
CA ILE A 67 -1.47 3.93 4.61
C ILE A 67 -0.25 3.65 5.49
N SER A 68 -0.45 3.29 6.77
CA SER A 68 0.63 2.91 7.67
C SER A 68 1.35 1.65 7.18
N GLU A 69 0.61 0.64 6.71
CA GLU A 69 1.20 -0.56 6.10
C GLU A 69 2.02 -0.23 4.86
N TYR A 70 1.52 0.66 3.99
CA TYR A 70 2.27 1.11 2.83
C TYR A 70 3.56 1.85 3.21
N GLY A 71 3.51 2.65 4.29
CA GLY A 71 4.70 3.26 4.89
C GLY A 71 5.75 2.22 5.27
N MET A 72 5.35 1.18 6.00
CA MET A 72 6.26 0.09 6.42
C MET A 72 6.84 -0.69 5.24
N VAL A 73 6.04 -0.96 4.21
CA VAL A 73 6.51 -1.61 2.96
C VAL A 73 7.59 -0.78 2.29
N ARG A 74 7.42 0.55 2.24
CA ARG A 74 8.42 1.46 1.66
C ARG A 74 9.71 1.51 2.50
N GLU A 75 9.58 1.50 3.82
CA GLU A 75 10.73 1.51 4.75
C GLU A 75 11.54 0.21 4.68
N GLN A 76 10.86 -0.94 4.59
CA GLN A 76 11.54 -2.24 4.51
C GLN A 76 12.36 -2.40 3.21
N SER A 77 11.98 -1.70 2.13
CA SER A 77 12.71 -1.65 0.86
C SER A 77 13.08 -3.02 0.28
N ILE A 78 12.08 -3.89 0.12
CA ILE A 78 12.27 -5.28 -0.33
C ILE A 78 12.93 -5.31 -1.73
N PRO A 79 14.16 -5.85 -1.88
CA PRO A 79 14.88 -5.79 -3.15
C PRO A 79 14.18 -6.54 -4.27
N GLY A 80 13.94 -5.85 -5.39
CA GLY A 80 13.30 -6.42 -6.57
C GLY A 80 11.78 -6.51 -6.49
N VAL A 81 11.16 -6.03 -5.41
CA VAL A 81 9.70 -5.95 -5.31
C VAL A 81 9.30 -4.48 -5.32
N TYR A 82 8.43 -4.11 -6.26
CA TYR A 82 7.85 -2.78 -6.33
C TYR A 82 6.34 -2.91 -6.22
N VAL A 83 5.72 -2.09 -5.36
CA VAL A 83 4.27 -2.10 -5.15
C VAL A 83 3.73 -0.69 -5.03
N ILE A 84 2.51 -0.51 -5.53
CA ILE A 84 1.76 0.74 -5.45
C ILE A 84 0.27 0.43 -5.22
N PRO A 85 -0.39 1.07 -4.23
CA PRO A 85 -1.84 0.95 -4.06
C PRO A 85 -2.59 1.48 -5.29
N SER A 86 -3.69 0.82 -5.68
CA SER A 86 -4.57 1.28 -6.78
C SER A 86 -5.10 2.68 -6.48
N ALA A 87 -5.31 3.47 -7.54
CA ALA A 87 -5.94 4.79 -7.41
C ALA A 87 -7.43 4.67 -7.08
N GLN A 88 -8.07 3.58 -7.52
CA GLN A 88 -9.50 3.32 -7.33
C GLN A 88 -9.81 2.63 -6.00
N SER A 89 -8.91 1.80 -5.48
CA SER A 89 -9.12 1.08 -4.22
C SER A 89 -7.84 0.94 -3.40
N SER A 90 -7.87 1.37 -2.14
CA SER A 90 -6.74 1.20 -1.22
C SER A 90 -6.47 -0.26 -0.84
N LEU A 91 -7.44 -1.15 -1.04
CA LEU A 91 -7.34 -2.58 -0.74
C LEU A 91 -6.67 -3.39 -1.85
N LEU A 92 -6.56 -2.84 -3.07
CA LEU A 92 -5.93 -3.51 -4.19
C LEU A 92 -4.60 -2.83 -4.50
N TRP A 93 -3.49 -3.57 -4.48
CA TRP A 93 -2.19 -3.02 -4.85
C TRP A 93 -1.64 -3.71 -6.08
N PHE A 94 -1.03 -2.94 -6.97
CA PHE A 94 -0.31 -3.43 -8.13
C PHE A 94 1.16 -3.63 -7.77
N GLY A 95 1.71 -4.78 -8.15
CA GLY A 95 3.07 -5.13 -7.86
C GLY A 95 3.80 -5.75 -9.03
N VAL A 96 5.13 -5.62 -9.00
CA VAL A 96 6.04 -6.32 -9.92
C VAL A 96 7.22 -6.88 -9.15
N LEU A 97 7.55 -8.15 -9.44
CA LEU A 97 8.68 -8.88 -8.90
C LEU A 97 9.75 -9.06 -9.99
N PHE A 98 10.93 -8.51 -9.74
CA PHE A 98 12.13 -8.71 -10.54
C PHE A 98 13.00 -9.77 -9.89
N VAL A 99 13.10 -10.94 -10.52
CA VAL A 99 13.92 -12.03 -9.99
C VAL A 99 15.33 -11.94 -10.55
N ARG A 100 16.33 -11.79 -9.66
CA ARG A 100 17.72 -11.54 -10.06
C ARG A 100 18.64 -12.76 -9.97
N LYS A 101 18.23 -13.82 -9.26
CA LYS A 101 19.02 -15.04 -9.06
C LYS A 101 18.10 -16.26 -9.03
N GLY A 102 18.68 -17.45 -9.14
CA GLY A 102 17.96 -18.71 -9.12
C GLY A 102 17.36 -19.07 -10.49
N VAL A 103 16.55 -20.11 -10.51
CA VAL A 103 15.99 -20.67 -11.76
C VAL A 103 15.06 -19.71 -12.50
N TYR A 104 14.44 -18.76 -11.80
CA TYR A 104 13.56 -17.73 -12.37
C TYR A 104 14.30 -16.43 -12.73
N GLN A 105 15.63 -16.42 -12.71
CA GLN A 105 16.43 -15.23 -13.01
C GLN A 105 16.03 -14.58 -14.34
N GLY A 106 15.88 -13.26 -14.33
CA GLY A 106 15.46 -12.47 -15.49
C GLY A 106 13.95 -12.35 -15.67
N GLY A 107 13.16 -13.04 -14.84
CA GLY A 107 11.71 -12.93 -14.82
C GLY A 107 11.22 -11.58 -14.28
N VAL A 108 10.18 -11.04 -14.93
CA VAL A 108 9.50 -9.80 -14.53
C VAL A 108 8.02 -10.11 -14.31
N PHE A 109 7.69 -10.55 -13.09
CA PHE A 109 6.36 -11.08 -12.80
C PHE A 109 5.46 -10.02 -12.18
N ARG A 110 4.40 -9.66 -12.89
CA ARG A 110 3.35 -8.77 -12.37
C ARG A 110 2.40 -9.54 -11.47
N PHE A 111 2.01 -8.92 -10.38
CA PHE A 111 1.05 -9.47 -9.43
C PHE A 111 0.14 -8.39 -8.87
N THR A 112 -0.98 -8.84 -8.29
CA THR A 112 -1.87 -8.01 -7.50
C THR A 112 -1.88 -8.52 -6.06
N LEU A 113 -1.83 -7.60 -5.10
CA LEU A 113 -2.04 -7.88 -3.68
C LEU A 113 -3.44 -7.39 -3.31
N LEU A 114 -4.32 -8.31 -2.93
CA LEU A 114 -5.68 -8.00 -2.49
C LEU A 114 -5.76 -8.13 -0.96
N ILE A 115 -6.00 -7.00 -0.31
CA ILE A 115 -6.20 -6.89 1.13
C ILE A 115 -7.68 -7.17 1.43
N PRO A 116 -8.00 -7.97 2.47
CA PRO A 116 -9.39 -8.25 2.84
C PRO A 116 -10.18 -6.97 3.22
N GLU A 117 -11.46 -6.93 2.86
CA GLU A 117 -12.34 -5.76 3.11
C GLU A 117 -12.52 -5.41 4.59
N ASN A 118 -12.30 -6.38 5.48
CA ASN A 118 -12.39 -6.20 6.93
C ASN A 118 -11.03 -5.91 7.59
N PHE A 119 -9.99 -5.58 6.82
CA PHE A 119 -8.69 -5.18 7.37
C PHE A 119 -8.82 -3.93 8.26
N PRO A 120 -8.11 -3.85 9.41
CA PRO A 120 -7.17 -4.83 9.96
C PRO A 120 -7.80 -5.94 10.81
N ASP A 121 -9.11 -5.89 11.08
CA ASP A 121 -9.85 -6.85 11.92
C ASP A 121 -10.23 -8.15 11.15
N THR A 122 -9.30 -8.63 10.33
CA THR A 122 -9.44 -9.85 9.53
C THR A 122 -8.59 -10.99 10.08
N LYS A 123 -9.05 -12.22 9.86
CA LYS A 123 -8.29 -13.44 10.15
C LYS A 123 -7.64 -14.02 8.89
N SER A 124 -7.99 -13.52 7.72
CA SER A 124 -7.46 -14.02 6.45
C SER A 124 -6.25 -13.19 6.02
N PRO A 125 -5.17 -13.81 5.53
CA PRO A 125 -4.05 -13.06 4.98
C PRO A 125 -4.45 -12.38 3.65
N PRO A 126 -3.72 -11.33 3.25
CA PRO A 126 -3.78 -10.78 1.90
C PRO A 126 -3.51 -11.84 0.84
N ARG A 127 -4.18 -11.73 -0.31
CA ARG A 127 -4.03 -12.65 -1.43
C ARG A 127 -3.07 -12.08 -2.46
N ILE A 128 -2.12 -12.88 -2.92
CA ILE A 128 -1.20 -12.53 -4.02
C ILE A 128 -1.61 -13.34 -5.25
N THR A 129 -1.86 -12.65 -6.36
CA THR A 129 -2.23 -13.27 -7.63
C THR A 129 -1.31 -12.78 -8.73
N PHE A 130 -0.62 -13.70 -9.39
CA PHE A 130 0.21 -13.41 -10.56
C PHE A 130 -0.66 -13.25 -11.81
N GLN A 131 -0.32 -12.27 -12.65
CA GLN A 131 -1.03 -12.02 -13.90
C GLN A 131 -0.55 -12.92 -15.04
N SER A 132 0.74 -13.27 -15.05
CA SER A 132 1.31 -14.24 -15.98
C SER A 132 1.11 -15.66 -15.47
N ALA A 133 1.01 -16.62 -16.39
CA ALA A 133 1.03 -18.04 -16.03
C ALA A 133 2.36 -18.41 -15.37
N MET A 134 2.29 -18.93 -14.13
CA MET A 134 3.46 -19.26 -13.32
C MET A 134 3.57 -20.76 -13.11
N PHE A 135 4.71 -21.34 -13.49
CA PHE A 135 5.05 -22.71 -13.17
C PHE A 135 5.88 -22.76 -11.88
N HIS A 136 5.22 -22.70 -10.72
CA HIS A 136 5.86 -22.65 -9.40
C HIS A 136 5.12 -23.55 -8.39
N PRO A 137 5.80 -24.27 -7.46
CA PRO A 137 5.15 -25.23 -6.57
C PRO A 137 4.06 -24.63 -5.66
N GLN A 138 4.25 -23.38 -5.24
CA GLN A 138 3.33 -22.66 -4.35
C GLN A 138 2.33 -21.75 -5.08
N VAL A 139 2.28 -21.77 -6.41
CA VAL A 139 1.35 -20.95 -7.20
C VAL A 139 0.40 -21.88 -7.95
N ASP A 140 -0.90 -21.64 -7.80
CA ASP A 140 -1.91 -22.36 -8.55
C ASP A 140 -1.84 -22.00 -10.05
N LEU A 141 -1.80 -23.00 -10.95
CA LEU A 141 -1.66 -22.73 -12.38
C LEU A 141 -2.89 -22.05 -12.98
N LYS A 142 -4.08 -22.29 -12.42
CA LYS A 142 -5.35 -21.81 -13.00
C LYS A 142 -5.67 -20.39 -12.56
N SER A 143 -5.58 -20.13 -11.26
CA SER A 143 -5.90 -18.82 -10.69
C SER A 143 -4.71 -17.87 -10.64
N GLY A 144 -3.47 -18.38 -10.70
CA GLY A 144 -2.27 -17.60 -10.46
C GLY A 144 -2.09 -17.19 -8.99
N GLU A 145 -2.92 -17.68 -8.07
CA GLU A 145 -2.85 -17.35 -6.65
C GLU A 145 -1.70 -18.10 -5.97
N MET A 146 -0.89 -17.37 -5.22
CA MET A 146 0.16 -17.94 -4.38
C MET A 146 -0.42 -18.38 -3.03
N ASN A 147 -0.06 -19.58 -2.58
CA ASN A 147 -0.41 -20.05 -1.26
C ASN A 147 0.45 -19.40 -0.19
N VAL A 148 -0.17 -18.51 0.57
CA VAL A 148 0.42 -17.85 1.74
C VAL A 148 -0.10 -18.44 3.05
N LYS A 149 -1.14 -19.29 3.02
CA LYS A 149 -1.84 -19.76 4.23
C LYS A 149 -1.00 -20.65 5.12
N ARG A 150 -0.01 -21.34 4.57
CA ARG A 150 0.88 -22.19 5.34
C ARG A 150 1.73 -21.37 6.33
N ASP A 151 2.34 -20.29 5.85
CA ASP A 151 3.17 -19.39 6.65
C ASP A 151 2.32 -18.36 7.42
N PHE A 152 1.13 -18.04 6.90
CA PHE A 152 0.15 -17.12 7.49
C PHE A 152 -1.23 -17.78 7.67
N PRO A 153 -1.37 -18.79 8.57
CA PRO A 153 -2.62 -19.54 8.74
C PRO A 153 -3.75 -18.70 9.33
N GLU A 154 -3.41 -17.77 10.22
CA GLU A 154 -4.32 -16.76 10.74
C GLU A 154 -3.62 -15.39 10.71
N TRP A 155 -4.32 -14.38 10.20
CA TRP A 155 -3.87 -13.00 10.23
C TRP A 155 -4.04 -12.43 11.65
N ARG A 156 -2.97 -11.84 12.18
CA ARG A 156 -2.87 -11.36 13.57
C ARG A 156 -2.23 -9.98 13.60
N LYS A 157 -2.53 -9.20 14.64
CA LYS A 157 -2.19 -7.76 14.78
C LYS A 157 -0.68 -7.42 14.83
N GLY A 158 0.22 -8.38 14.66
CA GLY A 158 1.67 -8.16 14.50
C GLY A 158 2.20 -8.59 13.13
N LEU A 159 1.31 -9.03 12.22
CA LEU A 159 1.66 -9.34 10.85
C LEU A 159 1.41 -8.12 9.96
N HIS A 160 2.32 -7.90 9.02
CA HIS A 160 2.32 -6.75 8.15
C HIS A 160 2.39 -7.16 6.68
N LEU A 161 1.89 -6.31 5.79
CA LEU A 161 1.84 -6.58 4.34
C LEU A 161 3.24 -6.82 3.76
N TRP A 162 4.26 -6.14 4.29
CA TRP A 162 5.65 -6.34 3.86
C TRP A 162 6.14 -7.77 4.10
N GLN A 163 5.68 -8.45 5.15
CA GLN A 163 6.09 -9.84 5.43
C GLN A 163 5.54 -10.80 4.39
N VAL A 164 4.31 -10.56 3.91
CA VAL A 164 3.69 -11.36 2.84
C VAL A 164 4.44 -11.16 1.52
N LEU A 165 4.85 -9.92 1.23
CA LEU A 165 5.66 -9.61 0.05
C LEU A 165 7.07 -10.22 0.14
N GLU A 166 7.69 -10.22 1.33
CA GLU A 166 8.99 -10.84 1.57
C GLU A 166 8.93 -12.37 1.48
N PHE A 167 7.85 -12.98 1.97
CA PHE A 167 7.56 -14.40 1.78
C PHE A 167 7.46 -14.75 0.31
N MET A 168 6.63 -14.01 -0.45
CA MET A 168 6.51 -14.19 -1.90
C MET A 168 7.87 -14.10 -2.57
N ARG A 169 8.66 -13.07 -2.28
CA ARG A 169 10.01 -12.91 -2.83
C ARG A 169 10.85 -14.16 -2.53
N THR A 170 10.89 -14.59 -1.27
CA THR A 170 11.71 -15.71 -0.81
C THR A 170 11.33 -17.02 -1.50
N ALA A 171 10.05 -17.25 -1.79
CA ALA A 171 9.58 -18.44 -2.49
C ALA A 171 10.24 -18.63 -3.88
N PHE A 172 10.59 -17.55 -4.58
CA PHE A 172 11.29 -17.62 -5.87
C PHE A 172 12.80 -17.88 -5.75
N TYR A 173 13.39 -17.64 -4.58
CA TYR A 173 14.81 -17.93 -4.32
C TYR A 173 15.02 -19.29 -3.67
N ILE A 174 14.10 -19.69 -2.79
CA ILE A 174 14.12 -20.95 -2.06
C ILE A 174 12.82 -21.68 -2.40
N LEU A 175 12.92 -22.59 -3.37
CA LEU A 175 11.78 -23.40 -3.79
C LEU A 175 11.37 -24.35 -2.68
N ASP A 176 10.13 -24.19 -2.22
CA ASP A 176 9.55 -25.05 -1.22
C ASP A 176 8.54 -26.02 -1.84
N THR A 177 8.84 -27.31 -1.75
CA THR A 177 8.00 -28.40 -2.25
C THR A 177 7.17 -29.07 -1.15
N LYS A 178 7.14 -28.52 0.07
CA LYS A 178 6.25 -28.98 1.15
C LYS A 178 4.85 -28.43 0.90
N GLU A 179 3.86 -29.33 0.93
CA GLU A 179 2.44 -29.00 0.68
C GLU A 179 2.24 -28.13 -0.57
N PRO A 180 2.71 -28.59 -1.74
CA PRO A 180 2.63 -27.80 -2.96
C PRO A 180 1.18 -27.62 -3.39
N VAL A 181 0.85 -26.44 -3.89
CA VAL A 181 -0.44 -26.22 -4.59
C VAL A 181 -0.38 -26.77 -6.00
N ASN A 182 0.79 -26.67 -6.62
CA ASN A 182 1.08 -27.25 -7.92
C ASN A 182 1.85 -28.55 -7.74
N GLU A 183 1.10 -29.65 -7.59
CA GLU A 183 1.65 -31.00 -7.44
C GLU A 183 2.52 -31.40 -8.63
N GLU A 184 2.08 -31.09 -9.87
CA GLU A 184 2.82 -31.37 -11.10
C GLU A 184 4.20 -30.70 -11.09
N CYS A 185 4.27 -29.43 -10.69
CA CYS A 185 5.54 -28.72 -10.58
C CYS A 185 6.45 -29.32 -9.51
N SER A 186 5.90 -29.73 -8.37
CA SER A 186 6.66 -30.38 -7.29
C SER A 186 7.22 -31.74 -7.73
N GLU A 187 6.43 -32.52 -8.47
CA GLU A 187 6.84 -33.81 -9.00
C GLU A 187 7.92 -33.67 -10.08
N ILE A 188 7.73 -32.78 -11.05
CA ILE A 188 8.72 -32.52 -12.09
C ILE A 188 10.01 -31.98 -11.48
N TYR A 189 9.93 -31.10 -10.48
CA TYR A 189 11.13 -30.60 -9.79
C TYR A 189 11.97 -31.72 -9.15
N LYS A 190 11.32 -32.77 -8.62
CA LYS A 190 11.99 -33.92 -7.98
C LYS A 190 12.49 -34.95 -8.99
N ASN A 191 11.69 -35.25 -10.00
CA ASN A 191 11.92 -36.36 -10.92
C ASN A 191 12.69 -35.95 -12.18
N ASN A 192 12.51 -34.71 -12.65
CA ASN A 192 13.10 -34.23 -13.90
C ASN A 192 13.48 -32.72 -13.81
N PRO A 193 14.66 -32.40 -13.24
CA PRO A 193 15.11 -31.02 -13.08
C PRO A 193 15.37 -30.30 -14.41
N GLU A 194 15.64 -31.03 -15.49
CA GLU A 194 15.83 -30.45 -16.84
C GLU A 194 14.50 -29.92 -17.38
N LEU A 195 13.45 -30.76 -17.36
CA LEU A 195 12.11 -30.37 -17.76
C LEU A 195 11.55 -29.24 -16.89
N PHE A 196 11.83 -29.27 -15.58
CA PHE A 196 11.50 -28.16 -14.68
C PHE A 196 12.13 -26.84 -15.16
N THR A 197 13.42 -26.87 -15.47
CA THR A 197 14.17 -25.69 -15.93
C THR A 197 13.61 -25.17 -17.26
N GLU A 198 13.23 -26.04 -18.19
CA GLU A 198 12.60 -25.65 -19.45
C GLU A 198 11.25 -24.94 -19.24
N LYS A 199 10.38 -25.51 -18.39
CA LYS A 199 9.09 -24.89 -18.05
C LYS A 199 9.26 -23.53 -17.38
N VAL A 200 10.23 -23.40 -16.46
CA VAL A 200 10.54 -22.11 -15.82
C VAL A 200 11.09 -21.10 -16.82
N LYS A 201 11.97 -21.50 -17.75
CA LYS A 201 12.46 -20.63 -18.84
C LYS A 201 11.31 -20.12 -19.71
N LEU A 202 10.32 -20.97 -19.98
CA LEU A 202 9.12 -20.55 -20.71
C LEU A 202 8.33 -19.48 -19.94
N CYS A 203 8.15 -19.64 -18.62
CA CYS A 203 7.51 -18.62 -17.78
C CYS A 203 8.29 -17.29 -17.77
N VAL A 204 9.61 -17.35 -17.65
CA VAL A 204 10.48 -16.16 -17.70
C VAL A 204 10.34 -15.47 -19.05
N LYS A 205 10.43 -16.21 -20.15
CA LYS A 205 10.28 -15.67 -21.49
C LYS A 205 8.90 -15.02 -21.68
N ASN A 206 7.83 -15.70 -21.28
CA ASN A 206 6.47 -15.16 -21.36
C ASN A 206 6.34 -13.84 -20.57
N SER A 207 6.97 -13.73 -19.40
CA SER A 207 6.97 -12.49 -18.63
C SER A 207 7.68 -11.32 -19.34
N GLN A 208 8.68 -11.63 -20.16
CA GLN A 208 9.44 -10.64 -20.93
C GLN A 208 8.71 -10.25 -22.22
N ASP A 209 8.13 -11.22 -22.93
CA ASP A 209 7.39 -11.01 -24.17
C ASP A 209 6.18 -10.08 -23.93
N HIS A 210 5.52 -10.23 -22.78
CA HIS A 210 4.37 -9.42 -22.34
C HIS A 210 4.77 -8.23 -21.44
N LEU A 211 6.04 -7.80 -21.48
CA LEU A 211 6.51 -6.69 -20.63
C LEU A 211 5.91 -5.35 -21.03
N TYR A 212 5.65 -5.14 -22.32
CA TYR A 212 5.17 -3.85 -22.87
C TYR A 212 3.68 -3.86 -23.23
N ASP A 213 2.96 -4.90 -22.82
CA ASP A 213 1.53 -5.00 -23.06
C ASP A 213 0.78 -3.84 -22.42
N PRO A 214 -0.31 -3.37 -23.05
CA PRO A 214 -1.16 -2.35 -22.46
C PRO A 214 -1.76 -2.85 -21.13
N PRO A 215 -2.03 -1.93 -20.19
CA PRO A 215 -2.57 -2.30 -18.90
C PRO A 215 -3.93 -3.01 -19.06
N PRO A 216 -4.17 -4.11 -18.33
CA PRO A 216 -5.44 -4.84 -18.38
C PRO A 216 -6.57 -4.10 -17.66
N VAL A 217 -6.23 -3.08 -16.86
CA VAL A 217 -7.16 -2.29 -16.05
C VAL A 217 -6.92 -0.80 -16.31
N ASP A 218 -8.01 -0.02 -16.34
CA ASP A 218 -7.95 1.44 -16.48
C ASP A 218 -7.68 2.10 -15.12
N ASP A 219 -6.50 1.84 -14.54
CA ASP A 219 -6.05 2.46 -13.29
C ASP A 219 -4.75 3.25 -13.50
N PRO A 220 -4.70 4.55 -13.15
CA PRO A 220 -3.50 5.37 -13.29
C PRO A 220 -2.27 4.84 -12.55
N HIS A 221 -2.45 4.10 -11.46
CA HIS A 221 -1.38 3.51 -10.66
C HIS A 221 -0.93 2.13 -11.17
N TYR A 222 -1.53 1.60 -12.24
CA TYR A 222 -1.06 0.35 -12.82
C TYR A 222 0.37 0.52 -13.36
N LEU A 223 1.25 -0.41 -12.97
CA LEU A 223 2.68 -0.38 -13.30
C LEU A 223 2.89 -0.72 -14.79
N ARG A 224 3.36 0.28 -15.54
CA ARG A 224 3.68 0.18 -16.97
C ARG A 224 5.18 0.27 -17.21
N PHE A 225 5.64 -0.38 -18.27
CA PHE A 225 7.01 -0.28 -18.73
C PHE A 225 6.99 0.23 -20.16
N ASP A 226 7.97 1.07 -20.47
CA ASP A 226 8.22 1.56 -21.82
C ASP A 226 9.55 1.01 -22.32
N PRO A 227 9.70 0.74 -23.63
CA PRO A 227 10.99 0.41 -24.21
C PRO A 227 12.03 1.47 -23.87
N TYR A 228 13.27 1.03 -23.66
CA TYR A 228 14.33 1.95 -23.29
C TYR A 228 14.61 2.95 -24.42
N ASP A 229 14.28 4.21 -24.17
CA ASP A 229 14.63 5.37 -24.99
C ASP A 229 15.87 6.08 -24.41
N ARG A 230 16.96 6.12 -25.17
CA ARG A 230 18.24 6.69 -24.71
C ARG A 230 18.12 8.17 -24.38
N GLU A 231 17.40 8.95 -25.16
CA GLU A 231 17.34 10.41 -24.97
C GLU A 231 16.59 10.76 -23.68
N LYS A 232 15.53 10.01 -23.37
CA LYS A 232 14.71 10.23 -22.17
C LYS A 232 15.30 9.62 -20.92
N HIS A 233 15.85 8.41 -21.03
CA HIS A 233 16.24 7.63 -19.85
C HIS A 233 17.70 7.80 -19.45
N GLU A 234 18.61 8.12 -20.38
CA GLU A 234 20.03 8.20 -20.05
C GLU A 234 20.36 9.30 -19.02
N PRO A 235 19.79 10.52 -19.09
CA PRO A 235 20.04 11.55 -18.08
C PRO A 235 19.63 11.09 -16.66
N VAL A 236 18.50 10.39 -16.55
CA VAL A 236 18.01 9.85 -15.28
C VAL A 236 18.90 8.71 -14.79
N ARG A 237 19.31 7.82 -15.69
CA ARG A 237 20.22 6.71 -15.38
C ARG A 237 21.57 7.21 -14.88
N GLU A 238 22.16 8.20 -15.53
CA GLU A 238 23.41 8.82 -15.06
C GLU A 238 23.24 9.46 -13.69
N SER A 239 22.11 10.13 -13.42
CA SER A 239 21.83 10.70 -12.10
C SER A 239 21.67 9.64 -11.00
N ILE A 240 21.19 8.44 -11.33
CA ILE A 240 21.05 7.32 -10.39
C ILE A 240 22.41 6.68 -10.11
N LEU A 241 23.25 6.53 -11.15
CA LEU A 241 24.58 5.90 -11.04
C LEU A 241 25.61 6.81 -10.38
N ASN A 242 25.53 8.10 -10.64
CA ASN A 242 26.35 9.14 -10.04
C ASN A 242 25.46 10.02 -9.17
N PRO A 243 25.02 9.52 -7.98
CA PRO A 243 24.30 10.37 -7.06
C PRO A 243 25.23 11.54 -6.76
N LYS A 244 24.84 12.74 -7.20
CA LYS A 244 25.49 13.95 -6.70
C LYS A 244 25.41 13.84 -5.19
N GLU A 245 26.50 14.12 -4.48
CA GLU A 245 26.42 14.48 -3.07
C GLU A 245 25.58 15.76 -3.00
N SER A 246 24.26 15.63 -3.15
CA SER A 246 23.35 16.70 -2.85
C SER A 246 23.47 16.82 -1.35
N ASN A 247 24.15 17.88 -0.91
CA ASN A 247 23.92 18.56 0.36
C ASN A 247 22.59 18.08 0.90
N ARG A 248 22.62 17.16 1.88
CA ARG A 248 21.43 16.93 2.69
C ARG A 248 21.02 18.35 3.08
N PRO A 249 19.83 18.84 2.71
CA PRO A 249 19.33 19.97 3.44
C PRO A 249 19.41 19.49 4.87
N THR A 250 20.22 20.16 5.70
CA THR A 250 20.12 20.01 7.13
C THR A 250 18.63 20.07 7.38
N HIS A 251 18.02 18.94 7.74
CA HIS A 251 16.63 18.94 8.16
C HIS A 251 16.60 20.10 9.13
N SER A 252 15.84 21.15 8.82
CA SER A 252 15.53 22.16 9.81
C SER A 252 14.81 21.34 10.87
N LEU A 253 15.56 20.89 11.88
CA LEU A 253 15.02 20.28 13.08
C LEU A 253 13.88 21.22 13.44
N GLY A 254 12.66 20.68 13.40
CA GLY A 254 11.44 21.46 13.46
C GLY A 254 11.55 22.51 14.55
N LEU A 255 11.01 23.71 14.30
CA LEU A 255 11.09 24.92 15.15
C LEU A 255 11.22 24.56 16.65
N SER A 256 12.45 24.39 17.11
CA SER A 256 12.72 24.20 18.54
C SER A 256 12.69 25.59 19.13
N TRP A 257 11.70 25.85 19.98
CA TRP A 257 11.65 27.05 20.78
C TRP A 257 12.60 26.96 21.98
N VAL A 258 13.48 25.97 22.02
CA VAL A 258 14.48 25.76 23.09
C VAL A 258 15.85 25.67 22.47
N GLN A 259 16.79 26.48 22.99
CA GLN A 259 18.19 26.42 22.56
C GLN A 259 18.85 25.11 23.01
N PRO A 260 19.70 24.49 22.18
CA PRO A 260 20.48 23.32 22.59
C PRO A 260 21.29 23.64 23.86
N GLY A 261 21.06 22.89 24.94
CA GLY A 261 21.72 23.08 26.24
C GLY A 261 20.99 23.98 27.22
N SER A 262 19.84 24.58 26.85
CA SER A 262 18.98 25.32 27.77
C SER A 262 17.88 24.43 28.36
N LEU A 263 17.59 24.61 29.64
CA LEU A 263 16.42 24.03 30.32
C LEU A 263 15.21 24.97 30.29
N GLU A 264 15.35 26.17 29.72
CA GLU A 264 14.27 27.15 29.64
C GLU A 264 13.42 26.95 28.37
N PRO A 265 12.11 26.67 28.51
CA PRO A 265 11.18 26.67 27.39
C PRO A 265 11.05 28.09 26.80
N PHE A 266 11.03 28.21 25.47
CA PHE A 266 10.89 29.47 24.70
C PHE A 266 12.12 30.41 24.64
N SER A 267 13.34 29.88 24.75
CA SER A 267 14.60 30.65 24.73
C SER A 267 15.04 31.21 23.36
N LYS A 268 14.12 31.41 22.41
CA LYS A 268 14.47 32.00 21.10
C LYS A 268 14.65 33.52 21.23
N THR A 269 15.80 34.03 20.79
CA THR A 269 16.15 35.46 20.83
C THR A 269 15.32 36.22 19.78
N THR A 270 14.78 37.37 20.17
CA THR A 270 13.98 38.30 19.34
C THR A 270 14.77 38.84 18.15
#